data_AF-A0AAP3DIR2-F1
#
_entry.id   AF-A0AAP3DIR2-F1
#
_cell.length_a   1.000
_cell.length_b   1.000
_cell.length_c   1.000
_cell.angle_alpha   90.00
_cell.angle_beta   90.00
_cell.angle_gamma   90.00
#
_symmetry.space_group_name_H-M   'P 1'
#
loop_
_entity.id
_entity.type
_entity.pdbx_description
1 polymer ?
#
loop_
_entity_poly.entity_id
_entity_poly.type
_entity_poly.pdbx_seq_one_letter_code
_entity_poly.pdbx_strand_id
1 'polypeptide(L)'
;MAKFLYKKYYSSPVYKYDPLQFGYRYESVGDLAGYKSFAFDPSTGHFRGTGDFITLKPGQYGQVYVINTNKTLFFQYWYTEKIIHQDRTTSYISYYEKGSYIGDVVAEDGTYPENGPQGNYWYVKIGPAFPNIKVNIGGSWKECTEGWVNVNGVWKSIDRILIKENGVWKES
;
A
#
# COMPACT_ATOMS: atom_id res chain seq x y z
N MET A 1 14.85 5.51 24.80
CA MET A 1 14.56 4.25 24.09
C MET A 1 15.65 4.00 23.07
N ALA A 2 15.97 2.74 22.78
CA ALA A 2 16.97 2.40 21.75
C ALA A 2 16.51 2.92 20.39
N LYS A 3 17.45 3.42 19.57
CA LYS A 3 17.17 3.92 18.23
C LYS A 3 17.58 2.88 17.19
N PHE A 4 16.78 2.73 16.15
CA PHE A 4 17.00 1.80 15.05
C PHE A 4 17.03 2.55 13.71
N LEU A 5 17.83 2.02 12.80
CA LEU A 5 17.86 2.40 11.40
C LEU A 5 16.74 1.66 10.65
N TYR A 6 15.92 2.41 9.94
CA TYR A 6 14.89 1.91 9.06
C TYR A 6 15.14 2.40 7.64
N LYS A 7 15.02 1.51 6.66
CA LYS A 7 14.94 1.89 5.24
C LYS A 7 13.49 2.25 4.92
N LYS A 8 13.28 3.44 4.37
CA LYS A 8 11.97 3.96 3.96
C LYS A 8 11.80 3.85 2.44
N TYR A 9 10.64 3.37 2.03
CA TYR A 9 10.27 3.20 0.63
C TYR A 9 8.90 3.80 0.37
N TYR A 10 8.61 4.10 -0.90
CA TYR A 10 7.23 4.35 -1.32
C TYR A 10 6.36 3.12 -1.05
N SER A 11 5.09 3.35 -0.76
CA SER A 11 4.08 2.31 -0.63
C SER A 11 2.90 2.65 -1.52
N SER A 12 2.40 1.66 -2.24
CA SER A 12 1.23 1.84 -3.11
C SER A 12 0.15 0.82 -2.76
N PRO A 13 -1.10 1.25 -2.59
CA PRO A 13 -2.20 0.32 -2.36
C PRO A 13 -2.47 -0.50 -3.63
N VAL A 14 -2.78 -1.77 -3.43
CA VAL A 14 -3.32 -2.63 -4.47
C VAL A 14 -4.77 -2.96 -4.12
N TYR A 15 -5.65 -2.61 -5.03
CA TYR A 15 -7.08 -2.80 -4.90
C TYR A 15 -7.53 -4.13 -5.50
N LYS A 16 -8.54 -4.72 -4.87
CA LYS A 16 -9.34 -5.82 -5.44
C LYS A 16 -10.80 -5.42 -5.37
N TYR A 17 -11.63 -6.13 -6.12
CA TYR A 17 -13.08 -5.98 -6.03
C TYR A 17 -13.75 -7.27 -5.55
N ASP A 18 -14.88 -7.11 -4.88
CA ASP A 18 -15.76 -8.20 -4.45
C ASP A 18 -17.17 -7.94 -5.01
N PRO A 19 -17.78 -8.90 -5.73
CA PRO A 19 -19.18 -8.81 -6.15
C PRO A 19 -20.11 -8.93 -4.93
N LEU A 20 -20.16 -7.89 -4.10
CA LEU A 20 -20.99 -7.86 -2.91
C LEU A 20 -22.32 -7.18 -3.17
N GLN A 21 -23.36 -8.02 -3.08
CA GLN A 21 -24.79 -7.75 -3.04
C GLN A 21 -25.53 -7.90 -4.37
N PHE A 22 -26.12 -9.09 -4.51
CA PHE A 22 -27.27 -9.33 -5.36
C PHE A 22 -28.47 -8.56 -4.78
N GLY A 23 -28.86 -7.47 -5.44
CA GLY A 23 -30.07 -6.75 -5.11
C GLY A 23 -31.14 -7.12 -6.14
N TYR A 24 -32.16 -7.87 -5.73
CA TYR A 24 -33.35 -8.03 -6.56
C TYR A 24 -34.17 -6.75 -6.47
N ARG A 25 -34.25 -5.98 -7.57
CA ARG A 25 -35.22 -4.91 -7.72
C ARG A 25 -36.26 -5.33 -8.74
N TYR A 26 -37.45 -5.69 -8.24
CA TYR A 26 -38.63 -5.93 -9.06
C TYR A 26 -39.27 -4.58 -9.43
N GLU A 27 -38.61 -3.82 -10.30
CA GLU A 27 -39.16 -2.56 -10.81
C GLU A 27 -39.29 -2.65 -12.33
N SER A 28 -40.42 -2.17 -12.86
CA SER A 28 -40.56 -1.85 -14.27
C SER A 28 -39.74 -0.58 -14.51
N VAL A 29 -38.54 -0.71 -15.04
CA VAL A 29 -37.69 0.44 -15.39
C VAL A 29 -37.78 0.64 -16.91
N GLY A 30 -37.66 1.90 -17.34
CA GLY A 30 -37.58 2.25 -18.76
C GLY A 30 -36.24 1.84 -19.37
N ASP A 31 -35.85 2.52 -20.46
CA ASP A 31 -34.58 2.27 -21.16
C ASP A 31 -33.36 2.28 -20.22
N LEU A 32 -32.48 1.28 -20.35
CA LEU A 32 -31.24 1.15 -19.58
C LEU A 32 -30.03 1.33 -20.48
N ALA A 33 -29.25 2.38 -20.24
CA ALA A 33 -28.05 2.69 -21.00
C ALA A 33 -26.77 2.33 -20.23
N GLY A 34 -25.82 1.67 -20.88
CA GLY A 34 -24.55 1.27 -20.28
C GLY A 34 -23.60 0.62 -21.27
N TYR A 35 -22.47 0.11 -20.77
CA TYR A 35 -21.45 -0.56 -21.58
C TYR A 35 -21.66 -2.07 -21.64
N LYS A 36 -21.25 -2.73 -22.72
CA LYS A 36 -21.30 -4.20 -22.83
C LYS A 36 -20.28 -4.95 -21.95
N SER A 37 -19.23 -4.28 -21.48
CA SER A 37 -18.21 -4.85 -20.61
C SER A 37 -17.62 -3.79 -19.68
N PHE A 38 -16.75 -4.19 -18.77
CA PHE A 38 -15.99 -3.28 -17.91
C PHE A 38 -14.54 -3.74 -17.76
N ALA A 39 -13.69 -2.82 -17.33
CA ALA A 39 -12.34 -3.11 -16.85
C ALA A 39 -12.15 -2.50 -15.45
N PHE A 40 -11.29 -3.13 -14.65
CA PHE A 40 -10.92 -2.71 -13.31
C PHE A 40 -9.42 -2.36 -13.27
N ASP A 41 -9.08 -1.22 -12.68
CA ASP A 41 -7.70 -0.80 -12.45
C ASP A 41 -7.30 -1.10 -10.98
N PRO A 42 -6.43 -2.09 -10.73
CA PRO A 42 -6.02 -2.46 -9.38
C PRO A 42 -5.11 -1.42 -8.71
N SER A 43 -4.58 -0.44 -9.44
CA SER A 43 -3.73 0.62 -8.86
C SER A 43 -4.55 1.78 -8.30
N THR A 44 -5.74 2.02 -8.84
CA THR A 44 -6.64 3.11 -8.44
C THR A 44 -7.93 2.62 -7.79
N GLY A 45 -8.25 1.33 -7.96
CA GLY A 45 -9.52 0.74 -7.55
C GLY A 45 -10.69 1.14 -8.43
N HIS A 46 -10.48 1.89 -9.53
CA HIS A 46 -11.55 2.41 -10.36
C HIS A 46 -12.02 1.40 -11.41
N PHE A 47 -13.31 1.47 -11.72
CA PHE A 47 -13.91 0.77 -12.86
C PHE A 47 -14.03 1.70 -14.06
N ARG A 48 -13.95 1.15 -15.26
CA ARG A 48 -14.28 1.86 -16.51
C ARG A 48 -15.14 0.98 -17.41
N GLY A 49 -16.05 1.60 -18.15
CA GLY A 49 -16.87 0.91 -19.14
C GLY A 49 -16.03 0.58 -20.38
N THR A 50 -16.24 -0.61 -20.93
CA THR A 50 -15.53 -1.06 -22.14
C THR A 50 -16.49 -1.72 -23.12
N GLY A 51 -16.10 -1.80 -24.40
CA GLY A 51 -16.97 -2.26 -25.48
C GLY A 51 -18.03 -1.23 -25.85
N ASP A 52 -19.04 -1.66 -26.61
CA ASP A 52 -20.08 -0.77 -27.09
C ASP A 52 -20.91 -0.20 -25.94
N PHE A 53 -21.21 1.09 -26.02
CA PHE A 53 -22.27 1.70 -25.25
C PHE A 53 -23.60 1.42 -25.93
N ILE A 54 -24.52 0.76 -25.22
CA ILE A 54 -25.83 0.36 -25.75
C ILE A 54 -26.94 0.80 -24.81
N THR A 55 -28.16 0.87 -25.35
CA THR A 55 -29.38 1.04 -24.60
C THR A 55 -30.25 -0.20 -24.76
N LEU A 56 -30.53 -0.89 -23.66
CA LEU A 56 -31.51 -1.96 -23.60
C LEU A 56 -32.89 -1.37 -23.38
N LYS A 57 -33.82 -1.69 -24.29
CA LYS A 57 -35.24 -1.32 -24.18
C LYS A 57 -36.02 -2.43 -23.47
N PRO A 58 -37.17 -2.12 -22.85
CA PRO A 58 -38.05 -3.13 -22.28
C PRO A 58 -38.37 -4.26 -23.26
N GLY A 59 -38.19 -5.51 -22.82
CA GLY A 59 -38.41 -6.71 -23.62
C GLY A 59 -37.18 -7.22 -24.41
N GLN A 60 -36.05 -6.50 -24.41
CA GLN A 60 -34.80 -6.97 -25.01
C GLN A 60 -33.97 -7.75 -23.99
N TYR A 61 -33.55 -8.98 -24.34
CA TYR A 61 -32.60 -9.74 -23.53
C TYR A 61 -31.18 -9.23 -23.76
N GLY A 62 -30.47 -8.91 -22.69
CA GLY A 62 -29.09 -8.44 -22.79
C GLY A 62 -28.54 -8.03 -21.44
N GLN A 63 -27.26 -7.67 -21.45
CA GLN A 63 -26.54 -7.24 -20.27
C GLN A 63 -25.86 -5.89 -20.48
N VAL A 64 -25.96 -5.01 -19.49
CA VAL A 64 -25.24 -3.72 -19.49
C VAL A 64 -24.57 -3.45 -18.15
N TYR A 65 -23.44 -2.74 -18.23
CA TYR A 65 -22.65 -2.29 -17.10
C TYR A 65 -22.74 -0.76 -16.96
N VAL A 66 -23.22 -0.30 -15.80
CA VAL A 66 -23.29 1.12 -15.46
C VAL A 66 -22.19 1.43 -14.46
N ILE A 67 -21.29 2.34 -14.83
CA ILE A 67 -20.12 2.72 -14.04
C ILE A 67 -20.37 4.07 -13.38
N ASN A 68 -20.22 4.15 -12.06
CA ASN A 68 -20.16 5.43 -11.36
C ASN A 68 -18.69 5.85 -11.26
N THR A 69 -18.28 6.94 -11.90
CA THR A 69 -16.86 7.33 -11.96
C THR A 69 -16.32 7.89 -10.65
N ASN A 70 -17.19 8.34 -9.75
CA ASN A 70 -16.80 9.02 -8.50
C ASN A 70 -16.81 8.08 -7.29
N LYS A 71 -17.25 6.84 -7.48
CA LYS A 71 -17.23 5.80 -6.47
C LYS A 71 -16.82 4.51 -7.12
N THR A 72 -16.15 3.69 -6.35
CA THR A 72 -15.73 2.33 -6.64
C THR A 72 -16.90 1.36 -6.84
N LEU A 73 -17.93 1.73 -7.61
CA LEU A 73 -19.23 1.07 -7.69
C LEU A 73 -19.62 0.89 -9.16
N PHE A 74 -19.92 -0.34 -9.57
CA PHE A 74 -20.59 -0.61 -10.84
C PHE A 74 -21.83 -1.49 -10.65
N PHE A 75 -22.75 -1.38 -11.61
CA PHE A 75 -23.98 -2.17 -11.68
C PHE A 75 -24.00 -3.03 -12.93
N GLN A 76 -24.37 -4.31 -12.80
CA GLN A 76 -24.70 -5.17 -13.93
C GLN A 76 -26.22 -5.38 -13.98
N TYR A 77 -26.80 -5.31 -15.18
CA TYR A 77 -28.23 -5.55 -15.40
C TYR A 77 -28.47 -6.64 -16.44
N TRP A 78 -29.51 -7.47 -16.27
CA TRP A 78 -30.09 -8.25 -17.36
C TRP A 78 -31.62 -8.25 -17.32
N TYR A 79 -32.23 -8.32 -18.51
CA TYR A 79 -33.69 -8.36 -18.69
C TYR A 79 -34.17 -9.79 -18.97
N THR A 80 -35.09 -10.29 -18.15
CA THR A 80 -35.93 -11.47 -18.47
C THR A 80 -37.38 -11.04 -18.46
N GLU A 81 -37.96 -10.81 -19.65
CA GLU A 81 -39.36 -10.46 -19.97
C GLU A 81 -40.00 -9.26 -19.22
N LYS A 82 -39.79 -9.08 -17.90
CA LYS A 82 -40.16 -7.93 -17.05
C LYS A 82 -39.26 -7.70 -15.82
N ILE A 83 -38.17 -8.45 -15.64
CA ILE A 83 -37.35 -8.43 -14.42
C ILE A 83 -35.98 -7.81 -14.69
N ILE A 84 -35.54 -6.97 -13.76
CA ILE A 84 -34.21 -6.38 -13.74
C ILE A 84 -33.44 -6.97 -12.59
N HIS A 85 -32.27 -7.50 -12.89
CA HIS A 85 -31.32 -7.91 -11.87
C HIS A 85 -30.27 -6.81 -11.70
N GLN A 86 -29.88 -6.49 -10.48
CA GLN A 86 -28.85 -5.51 -10.21
C GLN A 86 -27.78 -6.14 -9.30
N ASP A 87 -26.58 -6.29 -9.84
CA ASP A 87 -25.42 -6.66 -9.04
C ASP A 87 -24.57 -5.44 -8.77
N ARG A 88 -24.28 -5.20 -7.49
CA ARG A 88 -23.34 -4.14 -7.07
C ARG A 88 -22.00 -4.79 -6.82
N THR A 89 -20.96 -4.19 -7.38
CA THR A 89 -19.58 -4.58 -7.07
C THR A 89 -18.84 -3.39 -6.52
N THR A 90 -18.10 -3.61 -5.44
CA THR A 90 -17.26 -2.59 -4.81
C THR A 90 -15.79 -3.01 -4.82
N SER A 91 -14.87 -2.05 -4.83
CA SER A 91 -13.44 -2.33 -4.63
C SER A 91 -12.94 -1.84 -3.26
N TYR A 92 -11.88 -2.48 -2.79
CA TYR A 92 -11.26 -2.25 -1.50
C TYR A 92 -9.74 -2.43 -1.61
N ILE A 93 -9.00 -1.80 -0.70
CA ILE A 93 -7.55 -2.00 -0.60
C ILE A 93 -7.31 -3.41 -0.07
N SER A 94 -6.67 -4.26 -0.85
CA SER A 94 -6.38 -5.65 -0.48
C SER A 94 -5.03 -5.77 0.24
N TYR A 95 -4.00 -5.09 -0.24
CA TYR A 95 -2.67 -5.06 0.35
C TYR A 95 -1.91 -3.83 -0.15
N TYR A 96 -0.70 -3.63 0.37
CA TYR A 96 0.23 -2.61 -0.10
C TYR A 96 1.44 -3.28 -0.73
N GLU A 97 1.99 -2.65 -1.76
CA GLU A 97 3.25 -3.07 -2.37
C GLU A 97 4.38 -2.13 -1.97
N LYS A 98 5.55 -2.73 -1.74
CA LYS A 98 6.79 -2.01 -1.48
C LYS A 98 7.33 -1.45 -2.78
N GLY A 99 7.45 -0.13 -2.87
CA GLY A 99 7.99 0.58 -4.01
C GLY A 99 9.48 0.91 -3.90
N SER A 100 9.88 1.98 -4.59
CA SER A 100 11.27 2.45 -4.65
C SER A 100 11.76 2.99 -3.31
N TYR A 101 13.07 2.84 -3.07
CA TYR A 101 13.73 3.37 -1.88
C TYR A 101 13.74 4.90 -1.90
N ILE A 102 13.45 5.51 -0.74
CA ILE A 102 13.44 6.96 -0.54
C ILE A 102 14.69 7.39 0.21
N GLY A 103 15.02 6.67 1.29
CA GLY A 103 16.07 7.07 2.21
C GLY A 103 16.04 6.29 3.52
N ASP A 104 17.00 6.59 4.38
CA ASP A 104 17.10 6.02 5.70
C ASP A 104 16.48 6.95 6.75
N VAL A 105 15.88 6.36 7.78
CA VAL A 105 15.28 7.06 8.90
C VAL A 105 15.74 6.41 10.20
N VAL A 106 16.18 7.23 11.15
CA VAL A 106 16.47 6.78 12.52
C VAL A 106 15.29 7.11 13.41
N ALA A 107 14.73 6.11 14.07
CA ALA A 107 13.60 6.28 14.97
C ALA A 107 13.75 5.38 16.20
N GLU A 108 12.95 5.64 17.24
CA GLU A 108 12.92 4.76 18.41
C GLU A 108 12.38 3.37 18.04
N ASP A 109 12.81 2.35 18.77
CA ASP A 109 12.31 0.99 18.57
C ASP A 109 10.77 0.93 18.65
N GLY A 110 10.14 0.23 17.72
CA GLY A 110 8.69 0.12 17.61
C GLY A 110 7.99 1.33 16.96
N THR A 111 8.71 2.38 16.54
CA THR A 111 8.09 3.52 15.83
C THR A 111 7.48 3.11 14.47
N TYR A 112 8.14 2.16 13.80
CA TYR A 112 7.74 1.62 12.49
C TYR A 112 7.71 0.09 12.53
N PRO A 113 7.03 -0.58 11.58
CA PRO A 113 7.01 -2.03 11.50
C PRO A 113 8.40 -2.60 11.22
N GLU A 114 8.63 -3.84 11.62
CA GLU A 114 9.84 -4.61 11.28
C GLU A 114 10.02 -4.70 9.74
N ASN A 115 8.93 -4.99 9.03
CA ASN A 115 8.87 -4.96 7.58
C ASN A 115 7.40 -4.81 7.17
N GLY A 116 6.99 -3.62 6.73
CA GLY A 116 5.59 -3.42 6.35
C GLY A 116 5.18 -1.97 6.07
N PRO A 117 3.93 -1.80 5.63
CA PRO A 117 3.35 -0.49 5.36
C PRO A 117 2.96 0.23 6.65
N GLN A 118 3.19 1.55 6.69
CA GLN A 118 2.65 2.46 7.70
C GLN A 118 2.42 3.84 7.06
N GLY A 119 1.16 4.28 7.05
CA GLY A 119 0.74 5.47 6.31
C GLY A 119 1.01 5.30 4.81
N ASN A 120 1.62 6.29 4.17
CA ASN A 120 1.93 6.28 2.73
C ASN A 120 3.28 5.62 2.38
N TYR A 121 3.91 4.93 3.33
CA TYR A 121 5.28 4.43 3.18
C TYR A 121 5.41 2.99 3.63
N TRP A 122 6.49 2.35 3.17
CA TRP A 122 6.90 1.03 3.62
C TRP A 122 8.22 1.15 4.36
N TYR A 123 8.33 0.51 5.52
CA TYR A 123 9.54 0.53 6.34
C TYR A 123 10.11 -0.87 6.49
N VAL A 124 11.44 -0.95 6.54
CA VAL A 124 12.19 -2.17 6.88
C VAL A 124 13.20 -1.83 7.96
N LYS A 125 13.08 -2.43 9.13
CA LYS A 125 14.04 -2.30 10.22
C LYS A 125 15.32 -3.04 9.84
N ILE A 126 16.45 -2.35 9.96
CA ILE A 126 17.75 -2.91 9.60
C ILE A 126 18.49 -3.39 10.85
N GLY A 127 18.53 -2.55 11.87
CA GLY A 127 19.29 -2.81 13.09
C GLY A 127 19.46 -1.55 13.92
N PRO A 128 20.17 -1.64 15.05
CA PRO A 128 20.45 -0.48 15.90
C PRO A 128 21.04 0.66 15.07
N ALA A 129 20.59 1.89 15.32
CA ALA A 129 21.15 3.05 14.67
C ALA A 129 22.57 3.30 15.20
N PHE A 130 23.46 3.80 14.34
CA PHE A 130 24.78 4.21 14.78
C PHE A 130 24.65 5.27 15.89
N PRO A 131 25.36 5.13 17.02
CA PRO A 131 25.23 6.06 18.13
C PRO A 131 25.71 7.45 17.72
N ASN A 132 25.08 8.49 18.26
CA ASN A 132 25.47 9.88 17.99
C ASN A 132 26.81 10.19 18.67
N ILE A 133 27.90 9.85 18.00
CA ILE A 133 29.26 10.15 18.42
C ILE A 133 29.67 11.49 17.81
N LYS A 134 30.15 12.40 18.64
CA LYS A 134 30.77 13.66 18.20
C LYS A 134 32.26 13.61 18.44
N VAL A 135 33.03 14.01 17.43
CA VAL A 135 34.50 14.11 17.51
C VAL A 135 34.94 15.55 17.33
N ASN A 136 35.90 15.99 18.13
CA ASN A 136 36.52 17.31 17.97
C ASN A 136 37.70 17.18 17.00
N ILE A 137 37.62 17.88 15.87
CA ILE A 137 38.68 17.92 14.86
C ILE A 137 39.09 19.37 14.67
N GLY A 138 40.28 19.73 15.18
CA GLY A 138 40.84 21.08 15.06
C GLY A 138 39.97 22.15 15.71
N GLY A 139 39.35 21.86 16.86
CA GLY A 139 38.47 22.79 17.59
C GLY A 139 37.01 22.77 17.16
N SER A 140 36.65 22.03 16.11
CA SER A 140 35.27 21.90 15.63
C SER A 140 34.68 20.54 15.95
N TRP A 141 33.49 20.52 16.56
CA TRP A 141 32.74 19.29 16.78
C TRP A 141 32.07 18.82 15.50
N LYS A 142 32.29 17.56 15.12
CA LYS A 142 31.70 16.92 13.94
C LYS A 142 30.95 15.65 14.36
N GLU A 143 29.83 15.38 13.70
CA GLU A 143 29.06 14.15 13.91
C GLU A 143 29.67 13.00 13.11
N CYS A 144 29.80 11.85 13.77
CA CYS A 144 30.24 10.61 13.16
C CYS A 144 28.99 9.86 12.68
N THR A 145 28.84 9.71 11.37
CA THR A 145 27.67 9.05 10.77
C THR A 145 27.87 7.55 10.59
N GLU A 146 29.13 7.11 10.49
CA GLU A 146 29.52 5.72 10.24
C GLU A 146 30.89 5.45 10.88
N GLY A 147 31.19 4.17 11.13
CA GLY A 147 32.51 3.76 11.62
C GLY A 147 32.87 2.35 11.18
N TRP A 148 34.17 2.09 11.04
CA TRP A 148 34.71 0.79 10.64
C TRP A 148 35.83 0.34 11.55
N VAL A 149 35.98 -0.97 11.70
CA VAL A 149 37.09 -1.62 12.39
C VAL A 149 37.85 -2.51 11.41
N ASN A 150 39.17 -2.47 11.46
CA ASN A 150 40.01 -3.40 10.70
C ASN A 150 40.21 -4.67 11.52
N VAL A 151 39.75 -5.81 10.98
CA VAL A 151 39.94 -7.13 11.59
C VAL A 151 40.76 -7.97 10.62
N ASN A 152 42.03 -8.18 10.96
CA ASN A 152 42.98 -8.97 10.17
C ASN A 152 43.07 -8.51 8.69
N GLY A 153 43.15 -7.20 8.46
CA GLY A 153 43.26 -6.61 7.13
C GLY A 153 41.92 -6.37 6.43
N VAL A 154 40.79 -6.82 7.00
CA VAL A 154 39.46 -6.63 6.44
C VAL A 154 38.72 -5.53 7.20
N TRP A 155 38.31 -4.48 6.50
CA TRP A 155 37.46 -3.44 7.07
C TRP A 155 36.02 -3.94 7.22
N LYS A 156 35.46 -3.77 8.43
CA LYS A 156 34.09 -4.14 8.76
C LYS A 156 33.38 -2.94 9.37
N SER A 157 32.14 -2.68 8.98
CA SER A 157 31.33 -1.64 9.60
C SER A 157 31.04 -1.99 11.07
N ILE A 158 30.99 -0.98 11.91
CA ILE A 158 30.58 -1.12 13.30
C ILE A 158 29.06 -1.30 13.32
N ASP A 159 28.59 -2.49 13.74
CA ASP A 159 27.17 -2.78 13.92
C ASP A 159 26.62 -2.16 15.22
N ARG A 160 27.38 -2.29 16.33
CA ARG A 160 26.97 -1.83 17.66
C ARG A 160 28.16 -1.39 18.50
N ILE A 161 27.88 -0.52 19.48
CA ILE A 161 28.82 -0.11 20.52
C ILE A 161 28.21 -0.48 21.87
N LEU A 162 28.92 -1.31 22.63
CA LEU A 162 28.45 -1.86 23.89
C LEU A 162 29.35 -1.40 25.03
N ILE A 163 28.76 -1.14 26.20
CA ILE A 163 29.46 -0.87 27.45
C ILE A 163 29.42 -2.13 28.30
N LYS A 164 30.54 -2.49 28.94
CA LYS A 164 30.60 -3.60 29.87
C LYS A 164 30.41 -3.09 31.30
N GLU A 165 29.28 -3.42 31.92
CA GLU A 165 28.98 -3.10 33.31
C GLU A 165 28.81 -4.38 34.12
N ASN A 166 29.57 -4.54 35.20
CA ASN A 166 29.51 -5.72 36.09
C ASN A 166 29.62 -7.06 35.34
N GLY A 167 30.45 -7.11 34.30
CA GLY A 167 30.64 -8.33 33.51
C GLY A 167 29.62 -8.56 32.39
N VAL A 168 28.55 -7.76 32.34
CA VAL A 168 27.47 -7.85 31.34
C VAL A 168 27.63 -6.76 30.28
N TRP A 169 27.49 -7.13 29.01
CA TRP A 169 27.47 -6.18 27.91
C TRP A 169 26.08 -5.55 27.78
N LYS A 170 26.05 -4.22 27.71
CA LYS A 170 24.84 -3.42 27.54
C LYS A 170 25.00 -2.48 26.35
N GLU A 171 23.91 -2.22 25.63
CA GLU A 171 23.89 -1.12 24.66
C GLU A 171 24.00 0.21 25.40
N SER A 172 24.82 1.11 24.87
CA SER A 172 24.99 2.48 25.37
C SER A 172 23.77 3.35 25.11
#